data_AF-A0A952L8E5-F1
#
_entry.id   AF-A0A952L8E5-F1
#
_cell.length_a   1.000
_cell.length_b   1.000
_cell.length_c   1.000
_cell.angle_alpha   90.00
_cell.angle_beta   90.00
_cell.angle_gamma   90.00
#
_symmetry.space_group_name_H-M   'P 1'
#
loop_
_entity.id
_entity.type
_entity.pdbx_description
1 polymer ?
#
loop_
_entity_poly.entity_id
_entity_poly.type
_entity_poly.pdbx_seq_one_letter_code
_entity_poly.pdbx_strand_id
1 'polypeptide(L)'
;MVAVVTGGGLGLNLGSGSVLGGAGVGGAAAFGRQSDRVYVNAASGNLVVQTRDELLAGRGPDAAGLRTYNSLGAFTDDNGDNWQPGLTRKVWLSGGSVNASGSAATRRDEDGSEALFSWDAGRSRYISTDGSGAYDSLSYDTGSG
;
A
#
# COMPACT_ATOMS: atom_id res chain seq x y z
N MET A 1 -5.27 5.38 -21.24
CA MET A 1 -6.60 4.97 -20.75
C MET A 1 -6.58 4.97 -19.22
N VAL A 2 -7.69 4.71 -18.56
CA VAL A 2 -7.78 4.58 -17.09
C VAL A 2 -8.25 3.15 -16.78
N ALA A 3 -7.70 2.55 -15.72
CA ALA A 3 -8.21 1.31 -15.16
C ALA A 3 -9.16 1.57 -13.98
N VAL A 4 -10.15 0.71 -13.80
CA VAL A 4 -11.10 0.75 -12.69
C VAL A 4 -10.79 -0.40 -11.74
N VAL A 5 -10.65 -0.08 -10.46
CA VAL A 5 -10.43 -1.02 -9.36
C VAL A 5 -11.40 -0.72 -8.22
N THR A 6 -11.47 -1.59 -7.22
CA THR A 6 -12.19 -1.33 -5.96
C THR A 6 -11.28 -1.65 -4.78
N GLY A 7 -11.49 -0.99 -3.65
CA GLY A 7 -10.72 -1.22 -2.42
C GLY A 7 -11.09 -0.22 -1.33
N GLY A 8 -10.75 -0.54 -0.08
CA GLY A 8 -11.06 0.32 1.08
C GLY A 8 -10.02 1.40 1.37
N GLY A 9 -8.81 1.27 0.81
CA GLY A 9 -7.69 2.17 1.08
C GLY A 9 -7.38 3.17 -0.04
N LEU A 10 -6.35 3.98 0.18
CA LEU A 10 -5.84 4.92 -0.81
C LEU A 10 -4.99 4.22 -1.87
N GLY A 11 -4.11 3.29 -1.48
CA GLY A 11 -3.28 2.54 -2.42
C GLY A 11 -3.95 1.37 -3.16
N LEU A 12 -3.17 0.70 -4.00
CA LEU A 12 -3.58 -0.32 -4.96
C LEU A 12 -3.25 -1.77 -4.53
N ASN A 13 -2.22 -1.96 -3.70
CA ASN A 13 -1.67 -3.26 -3.29
C ASN A 13 -2.63 -4.07 -2.42
N LEU A 14 -3.63 -3.43 -1.82
CA LEU A 14 -4.70 -4.08 -1.04
C LEU A 14 -6.07 -4.00 -1.75
N GLY A 15 -6.09 -3.62 -3.03
CA GLY A 15 -7.29 -3.49 -3.84
C GLY A 15 -7.63 -4.73 -4.66
N SER A 16 -8.73 -4.67 -5.40
CA SER A 16 -9.23 -5.76 -6.24
C SER A 16 -8.21 -6.25 -7.26
N GLY A 17 -7.38 -5.36 -7.81
CA GLY A 17 -6.35 -5.71 -8.78
C GLY A 17 -5.25 -6.61 -8.22
N SER A 18 -4.88 -6.45 -6.95
CA SER A 18 -3.87 -7.31 -6.31
C SER A 18 -4.46 -8.62 -5.77
N VAL A 19 -5.74 -8.61 -5.38
CA VAL A 19 -6.42 -9.78 -4.81
C VAL A 19 -7.00 -10.70 -5.88
N LEU A 20 -7.62 -10.15 -6.92
CA LEU A 20 -8.32 -10.90 -7.96
C LEU A 20 -7.55 -10.93 -9.29
N GLY A 21 -6.39 -10.27 -9.37
CA GLY A 21 -5.60 -10.14 -10.59
C GLY A 21 -6.38 -9.40 -11.68
N GLY A 22 -6.22 -9.85 -12.93
CA GLY A 22 -6.87 -9.22 -14.09
C GLY A 22 -8.41 -9.19 -14.02
N ALA A 23 -9.04 -10.12 -13.30
CA ALA A 23 -10.50 -10.11 -13.09
C ALA A 23 -10.95 -8.97 -12.15
N GLY A 24 -10.05 -8.45 -11.31
CA GLY A 24 -10.30 -7.32 -10.42
C GLY A 24 -10.03 -5.96 -11.04
N VAL A 25 -9.66 -5.88 -12.32
CA VAL A 25 -9.31 -4.64 -13.01
C VAL A 25 -10.15 -4.48 -14.28
N GLY A 26 -10.94 -3.41 -14.35
CA GLY A 26 -11.64 -3.02 -15.56
C GLY A 26 -10.80 -2.09 -16.43
N GLY A 27 -10.52 -2.46 -17.67
CA GLY A 27 -9.80 -1.59 -18.63
C GLY A 27 -8.28 -1.64 -18.50
N ALA A 28 -7.59 -0.58 -18.95
CA ALA A 28 -6.13 -0.52 -19.01
C ALA A 28 -5.59 0.75 -18.36
N ALA A 29 -4.68 0.59 -17.41
CA ALA A 29 -4.14 1.70 -16.62
C ALA A 29 -3.10 2.53 -17.38
N ALA A 30 -2.44 1.94 -18.39
CA ALA A 30 -1.37 2.60 -19.13
C ALA A 30 -1.84 3.94 -19.72
N PHE A 31 -1.13 4.99 -19.36
CA PHE A 31 -1.42 6.36 -19.76
C PHE A 31 -0.16 7.03 -20.29
N GLY A 32 -0.31 7.78 -21.39
CA GLY A 32 0.80 8.49 -22.01
C GLY A 32 1.91 7.56 -22.51
N ARG A 33 3.13 8.11 -22.56
CA ARG A 33 4.35 7.41 -23.00
C ARG A 33 5.38 7.22 -21.88
N GLN A 34 5.14 7.77 -20.69
CA GLN A 34 6.12 7.90 -19.61
C GLN A 34 5.91 6.87 -18.48
N SER A 35 5.55 5.62 -18.82
CA SER A 35 5.28 4.55 -17.83
C SER A 35 4.22 4.92 -16.77
N ASP A 36 3.36 5.90 -17.04
CA ASP A 36 2.31 6.30 -16.11
C ASP A 36 1.15 5.31 -16.15
N ARG A 37 0.56 5.10 -14.98
CA ARG A 37 -0.62 4.28 -14.79
C ARG A 37 -1.67 5.05 -14.02
N VAL A 38 -2.89 5.10 -14.54
CA VAL A 38 -4.00 5.84 -13.94
C VAL A 38 -5.12 4.88 -13.57
N TYR A 39 -5.57 4.97 -12.33
CA TYR A 39 -6.61 4.14 -11.75
C TYR A 39 -7.70 4.99 -11.12
N VAL A 40 -8.93 4.51 -11.17
CA VAL A 40 -10.04 5.03 -10.37
C VAL A 40 -10.55 3.92 -9.47
N ASN A 41 -10.59 4.17 -8.18
CA ASN A 41 -11.27 3.31 -7.23
C ASN A 41 -12.78 3.59 -7.29
N ALA A 42 -13.56 2.69 -7.88
CA ALA A 42 -15.01 2.86 -8.03
C ALA A 42 -15.78 2.85 -6.69
N ALA A 43 -15.18 2.31 -5.62
CA ALA A 43 -15.82 2.29 -4.30
C ALA A 43 -15.73 3.65 -3.57
N SER A 44 -14.65 4.42 -3.79
CA SER A 44 -14.41 5.68 -3.08
C SER A 44 -14.36 6.92 -3.98
N GLY A 45 -14.20 6.75 -5.29
CA GLY A 45 -13.91 7.83 -6.23
C GLY A 45 -12.45 8.30 -6.21
N ASN A 46 -11.54 7.62 -5.51
CA ASN A 46 -10.12 7.99 -5.48
C ASN A 46 -9.48 7.83 -6.86
N LEU A 47 -8.86 8.89 -7.37
CA LEU A 47 -7.99 8.85 -8.54
C LEU A 47 -6.55 8.60 -8.06
N VAL A 48 -5.97 7.51 -8.55
CA VAL A 48 -4.59 7.12 -8.25
C VAL A 48 -3.75 7.23 -9.52
N VAL A 49 -2.66 7.96 -9.46
CA VAL A 49 -1.68 8.03 -10.55
C VAL A 49 -0.36 7.47 -10.05
N GLN A 50 0.17 6.48 -10.77
CA GLN A 50 1.45 5.88 -10.45
C GLN A 50 2.42 6.07 -11.60
N THR A 51 3.55 6.72 -11.30
CA THR A 51 4.65 6.93 -12.24
C THR A 51 5.82 6.04 -11.82
N ARG A 52 6.51 5.42 -12.79
CA ARG A 52 7.74 4.69 -12.53
C ARG A 52 8.93 5.58 -12.88
N ASP A 53 9.70 5.94 -11.87
CA ASP A 53 10.89 6.77 -12.05
C ASP A 53 12.11 5.92 -12.40
N GLU A 54 12.27 4.78 -11.74
CA GLU A 54 13.45 3.93 -11.88
C GLU A 54 13.06 2.45 -12.00
N LEU A 55 13.91 1.69 -12.70
CA LEU A 55 13.80 0.25 -12.83
C LEU A 55 15.19 -0.38 -12.76
N LEU A 56 15.42 -1.21 -11.75
CA LEU A 56 16.55 -2.13 -11.69
C LEU A 56 16.08 -3.49 -12.19
N ALA A 57 16.65 -3.95 -13.30
CA ALA A 57 16.34 -5.23 -13.92
C ALA A 57 17.60 -6.10 -14.10
N GLY A 58 17.41 -7.42 -14.19
CA GLY A 58 18.48 -8.37 -14.55
C GLY A 58 19.46 -8.73 -13.42
N ARG A 59 19.10 -8.46 -12.16
CA ARG A 59 19.89 -8.82 -10.96
C ARG A 59 19.12 -9.70 -9.97
N GLY A 60 18.02 -10.33 -10.42
CA GLY A 60 17.04 -11.01 -9.58
C GLY A 60 15.64 -10.53 -9.92
N PRO A 61 14.69 -10.56 -8.96
CA PRO A 61 13.40 -9.89 -9.12
C PRO A 61 13.61 -8.42 -9.48
N ASP A 62 12.86 -7.92 -10.45
CA ASP A 62 12.90 -6.52 -10.84
C ASP A 62 12.45 -5.63 -9.67
N ALA A 63 13.15 -4.52 -9.45
CA ALA A 63 12.79 -3.52 -8.46
C ALA A 63 12.52 -2.19 -9.15
N ALA A 64 11.43 -1.52 -8.79
CA ALA A 64 11.04 -0.26 -9.40
C ALA A 64 10.82 0.81 -8.34
N GLY A 65 11.40 1.99 -8.55
CA GLY A 65 11.05 3.19 -7.81
C GLY A 65 9.78 3.78 -8.41
N LEU A 66 8.71 3.86 -7.61
CA LEU A 66 7.42 4.40 -8.04
C LEU A 66 7.19 5.75 -7.35
N ARG A 67 6.31 6.58 -7.91
CA ARG A 67 5.66 7.69 -7.21
C ARG A 67 4.17 7.52 -7.35
N THR A 68 3.44 7.69 -6.27
CA THR A 68 1.99 7.44 -6.25
C THR A 68 1.24 8.66 -5.73
N TYR A 69 0.42 9.25 -6.58
CA TYR A 69 -0.53 10.30 -6.23
C TYR A 69 -1.87 9.71 -5.82
N ASN A 70 -2.51 10.30 -4.80
CA ASN A 70 -3.86 9.96 -4.37
C ASN A 70 -4.73 11.20 -4.23
N SER A 71 -5.82 11.30 -5.01
CA SER A 71 -6.70 12.48 -4.95
C SER A 71 -7.44 12.64 -3.62
N LEU A 72 -7.65 11.54 -2.89
CA LEU A 72 -8.23 11.56 -1.53
C LEU A 72 -7.17 11.54 -0.42
N GLY A 73 -5.90 11.80 -0.75
CA GLY A 73 -4.85 12.00 0.24
C GLY A 73 -5.11 13.22 1.12
N ALA A 74 -4.48 13.24 2.30
CA ALA A 74 -4.72 14.24 3.33
C ALA A 74 -3.84 15.51 3.21
N PHE A 75 -2.98 15.60 2.19
CA PHE A 75 -2.01 16.69 1.99
C PHE A 75 -1.06 16.90 3.18
N THR A 76 -0.71 15.81 3.86
CA THR A 76 0.16 15.80 5.05
C THR A 76 1.55 15.21 4.79
N ASP A 77 1.87 14.98 3.51
CA ASP A 77 3.22 14.66 3.05
C ASP A 77 4.15 15.87 3.11
N ASP A 78 5.41 15.66 2.73
CA ASP A 78 6.51 16.62 2.92
C ASP A 78 6.29 17.97 2.22
N ASN A 79 5.54 17.98 1.13
CA ASN A 79 5.23 19.17 0.33
C ASN A 79 3.72 19.44 0.16
N GLY A 80 2.84 18.62 0.75
CA GLY A 80 1.39 18.82 0.75
C GLY A 80 0.75 18.66 -0.63
N ASP A 81 1.24 17.75 -1.48
CA ASP A 81 0.76 17.56 -2.86
C ASP A 81 0.12 16.18 -3.12
N ASN A 82 0.02 15.33 -2.10
CA ASN A 82 -0.47 13.94 -2.13
C ASN A 82 0.37 12.97 -2.96
N TRP A 83 1.58 13.32 -3.37
CA TRP A 83 2.53 12.40 -3.97
C TRP A 83 3.37 11.70 -2.90
N GLN A 84 3.27 10.38 -2.88
CA GLN A 84 4.13 9.56 -2.03
C GLN A 84 5.28 8.96 -2.87
N PRO A 85 6.54 9.15 -2.43
CA PRO A 85 7.67 8.48 -3.03
C PRO A 85 7.66 7.00 -2.67
N GLY A 86 7.77 6.15 -3.68
CA GLY A 86 7.60 4.70 -3.61
C GLY A 86 8.79 3.94 -3.06
N LEU A 87 9.64 4.59 -2.28
CA LEU A 87 10.65 3.95 -1.43
C LEU A 87 10.34 4.15 0.05
N THR A 88 9.18 4.72 0.38
CA THR A 88 8.78 4.96 1.75
C THR A 88 7.79 3.90 2.22
N ARG A 89 8.15 3.21 3.31
CA ARG A 89 7.26 2.37 4.08
C ARG A 89 7.27 2.88 5.51
N LYS A 90 6.10 3.03 6.10
CA LYS A 90 5.96 3.50 7.49
C LYS A 90 5.14 2.51 8.29
N VAL A 91 5.62 2.17 9.48
CA VAL A 91 4.88 1.38 10.46
C VAL A 91 4.72 2.22 11.71
N TRP A 92 3.52 2.24 12.29
CA TRP A 92 3.26 2.89 13.56
C TRP A 92 2.24 2.10 14.37
N LEU A 93 2.27 2.28 15.69
CA LEU A 93 1.22 1.78 16.57
C LEU A 93 -0.03 2.64 16.37
N SER A 94 -1.10 2.04 15.89
CA SER A 94 -2.37 2.72 15.59
C SER A 94 -3.41 2.55 16.70
N GLY A 95 -3.17 1.67 17.67
CA GLY A 95 -4.00 1.56 18.87
C GLY A 95 -3.38 0.71 19.98
N GLY A 96 -3.76 1.00 21.23
CA GLY A 96 -3.33 0.26 22.42
C GLY A 96 -1.86 0.47 22.80
N SER A 97 -1.36 -0.40 23.69
CA SER A 97 0.05 -0.45 24.08
C SER A 97 0.80 -1.50 23.25
N VAL A 98 2.07 -1.25 22.94
CA VAL A 98 2.85 -2.19 22.12
C VAL A 98 2.87 -3.60 22.74
N ASN A 99 2.66 -4.63 21.91
CA ASN A 99 2.65 -6.04 22.28
C ASN A 99 1.60 -6.41 23.35
N ALA A 100 0.52 -5.63 23.47
CA ALA A 100 -0.55 -5.88 24.43
C ALA A 100 -1.82 -6.40 23.73
N SER A 101 -2.65 -7.13 24.49
CA SER A 101 -3.96 -7.56 23.98
C SER A 101 -4.80 -6.37 23.52
N GLY A 102 -5.35 -6.47 22.31
CA GLY A 102 -6.16 -5.41 21.71
C GLY A 102 -5.35 -4.26 21.10
N SER A 103 -4.02 -4.33 21.08
CA SER A 103 -3.22 -3.36 20.34
C SER A 103 -3.23 -3.62 18.83
N ALA A 104 -2.96 -2.56 18.07
CA ALA A 104 -2.91 -2.61 16.62
C ALA A 104 -1.76 -1.74 16.09
N ALA A 105 -1.15 -2.20 15.02
CA ALA A 105 -0.20 -1.44 14.22
C ALA A 105 -0.73 -1.26 12.80
N THR A 106 -0.36 -0.16 12.16
CA THR A 106 -0.67 0.08 10.75
C THR A 106 0.62 0.22 9.98
N ARG A 107 0.70 -0.46 8.83
CA ARG A 107 1.76 -0.30 7.85
C ARG A 107 1.20 0.45 6.66
N ARG A 108 1.83 1.56 6.26
CA ARG A 108 1.64 2.18 4.95
C ARG A 108 2.75 1.71 4.00
N ASP A 109 2.35 1.15 2.87
CA ASP A 109 3.24 0.73 1.80
C ASP A 109 3.52 1.87 0.80
N GLU A 110 4.46 1.62 -0.10
CA GLU A 110 5.00 2.55 -1.10
C GLU A 110 3.97 3.12 -2.10
N ASP A 111 2.82 2.46 -2.23
CA ASP A 111 1.70 2.90 -3.05
C ASP A 111 0.62 3.65 -2.25
N GLY A 112 0.87 3.89 -0.96
CA GLY A 112 -0.07 4.52 -0.04
C GLY A 112 -1.16 3.59 0.49
N SER A 113 -1.10 2.29 0.21
CA SER A 113 -2.02 1.32 0.83
C SER A 113 -1.69 1.17 2.31
N GLU A 114 -2.72 1.05 3.15
CA GLU A 114 -2.57 0.87 4.60
C GLU A 114 -3.14 -0.48 5.02
N ALA A 115 -2.27 -1.33 5.59
CA ALA A 115 -2.66 -2.62 6.16
C ALA A 115 -2.73 -2.51 7.69
N LEU A 116 -3.81 -3.05 8.26
CA LEU A 116 -4.01 -3.15 9.70
C LEU A 116 -3.45 -4.47 10.21
N PHE A 117 -2.67 -4.40 11.28
CA PHE A 117 -2.10 -5.55 11.96
C PHE A 117 -2.63 -5.59 13.39
N SER A 118 -3.38 -6.63 13.75
CA SER A 118 -3.90 -6.84 15.11
C SER A 118 -2.98 -7.74 15.92
N TRP A 119 -2.79 -7.43 17.21
CA TRP A 119 -1.97 -8.27 18.09
C TRP A 119 -2.59 -9.65 18.31
N ASP A 120 -1.82 -10.69 18.00
CA ASP A 120 -2.14 -12.09 18.32
C ASP A 120 -1.29 -12.55 19.49
N ALA A 121 -1.91 -12.67 20.67
CA ALA A 121 -1.23 -13.08 21.89
C ALA A 121 -0.71 -14.54 21.84
N GLY A 122 -1.42 -15.43 21.13
CA GLY A 122 -1.01 -16.83 20.99
C GLY A 122 0.22 -17.02 20.11
N ARG A 123 0.44 -16.09 19.17
CA ARG A 123 1.60 -16.07 18.27
C ARG A 123 2.67 -15.04 18.65
N SER A 124 2.39 -14.22 19.67
CA SER A 124 3.21 -13.11 20.16
C SER A 124 3.70 -12.17 19.05
N ARG A 125 2.82 -11.83 18.11
CA ARG A 125 3.13 -10.94 16.98
C ARG A 125 1.87 -10.26 16.48
N TYR A 126 2.01 -9.17 15.73
CA TYR A 126 0.88 -8.60 15.02
C TYR A 126 0.67 -9.33 13.69
N ILE A 127 -0.59 -9.58 13.33
CA ILE A 127 -0.99 -10.29 12.11
C ILE A 127 -1.93 -9.40 11.29
N SER A 128 -1.71 -9.33 9.98
CA SER A 128 -2.65 -8.73 9.04
C SER A 128 -3.22 -9.79 8.12
N THR A 129 -4.53 -9.73 7.90
CA THR A 129 -5.23 -10.53 6.90
C THR A 129 -5.55 -9.74 5.64
N ASP A 130 -5.04 -8.50 5.54
CA ASP A 130 -5.27 -7.64 4.39
C ASP A 130 -4.45 -8.13 3.19
N GLY A 131 -5.00 -7.95 1.98
CA GLY A 131 -4.32 -8.33 0.74
C GLY A 131 -4.60 -9.76 0.30
N SER A 132 -3.68 -10.32 -0.49
CA SER A 132 -3.83 -11.65 -1.10
C SER A 132 -2.77 -12.63 -0.59
N GLY A 133 -3.11 -13.91 -0.58
CA GLY A 133 -2.20 -14.97 -0.16
C GLY A 133 -2.16 -15.18 1.36
N ALA A 134 -0.97 -15.49 1.88
CA ALA A 134 -0.75 -15.77 3.29
C ALA A 134 -0.78 -14.48 4.13
N TYR A 135 -1.07 -14.62 5.42
CA TYR A 135 -1.11 -13.48 6.34
C TYR A 135 0.29 -12.92 6.59
N ASP A 136 0.39 -11.60 6.54
CA ASP A 136 1.59 -10.87 6.91
C ASP A 136 1.71 -10.79 8.43
N SER A 137 2.94 -10.69 8.94
CA SER A 137 3.19 -10.48 10.35
C SER A 137 4.23 -9.41 10.63
N LEU A 138 4.04 -8.67 11.73
CA LEU A 138 5.01 -7.74 12.28
C LEU A 138 5.37 -8.17 13.70
N SER A 139 6.66 -8.19 14.00
CA SER A 139 7.17 -8.34 15.36
C SER A 139 7.85 -7.05 15.77
N TYR A 140 7.65 -6.64 17.02
CA TYR A 140 8.36 -5.54 17.63
C TYR A 140 9.20 -6.07 18.79
N ASP A 141 10.51 -6.06 18.61
CA ASP A 141 11.47 -6.37 19.65
C ASP A 141 11.97 -5.07 20.27
N THR A 142 11.91 -4.95 21.59
CA THR A 142 12.47 -3.82 22.35
C THR A 142 14.00 -3.87 22.42
N GLY A 143 14.66 -4.35 21.35
CA GLY A 143 16.10 -4.55 21.33
C GLY A 143 16.82 -3.30 21.84
N SER A 144 17.67 -3.49 22.86
CA SER A 144 18.59 -2.46 23.33
C SER A 144 19.48 -2.06 22.15
N GLY A 145 19.19 -0.91 21.56
CA GLY A 145 20.01 -0.30 20.51
C GLY A 145 21.42 0.01 20.98
#